data_AF-A4LAD3-F1
#
_entry.id   AF-A4LAD3-F1
#
_cell.length_a   1.000
_cell.length_b   1.000
_cell.length_c   1.000
_cell.angle_alpha   90.00
_cell.angle_beta   90.00
_cell.angle_gamma   90.00
#
_symmetry.space_group_name_H-M   'P 1'
#
loop_
_entity.id
_entity.type
_entity.pdbx_description
1 polymer ?
#
loop_
_entity_poly.entity_id
_entity_poly.type
_entity_poly.pdbx_seq_one_letter_code
_entity_poly.pdbx_strand_id
1 'polypeptide(L)'
;EEEAIRIGGTNHSHATQDLYESIAAGNFPEWRLYIQTIDYDDQNNFDFEPLDTTIEWPEDVIPLQPVGRLVLNKNIDNFFAENEMLAFSMSLVPGIHYSDDKMLQARSFAYADTQRHRLGPNYLQLPVNAPKCPH
;
A
#
# COMPACT_ATOMS: atom_id res chain seq x y z
N GLU A 1 25.37 -1.20 -7.85
CA GLU A 1 25.51 0.16 -7.29
C GLU A 1 25.83 1.19 -8.38
N GLU A 2 26.92 1.03 -9.14
CA GLU A 2 27.28 1.92 -10.25
C GLU A 2 26.15 2.13 -11.28
N GLU A 3 25.44 1.06 -11.64
CA GLU A 3 24.30 1.15 -12.55
C GLU A 3 23.14 1.96 -11.98
N ALA A 4 22.79 1.76 -10.71
CA ALA A 4 21.71 2.51 -10.06
C ALA A 4 22.04 4.01 -9.97
N ILE A 5 23.31 4.34 -9.66
CA ILE A 5 23.81 5.73 -9.65
C ILE A 5 23.70 6.33 -11.05
N ARG A 6 24.18 5.61 -12.07
CA ARG A 6 24.13 6.05 -13.46
C ARG A 6 22.70 6.29 -13.92
N ILE A 7 21.81 5.31 -13.71
CA ILE A 7 20.40 5.40 -14.11
C ILE A 7 19.71 6.54 -13.37
N GLY A 8 19.89 6.65 -12.04
CA GLY A 8 19.31 7.73 -11.25
C GLY A 8 19.78 9.12 -11.70
N GLY A 9 21.03 9.24 -12.16
CA GLY A 9 21.55 10.48 -12.74
C GLY A 9 21.02 10.76 -14.15
N THR A 10 20.87 9.75 -15.01
CA THR A 10 20.43 9.94 -16.41
C THR A 10 18.92 10.02 -16.57
N ASN A 11 18.16 9.34 -15.72
CA ASN A 11 16.70 9.29 -15.73
C ASN A 11 16.16 9.07 -14.31
N HIS A 12 15.88 10.17 -13.63
CA HIS A 12 15.29 10.17 -12.30
C HIS A 12 13.86 9.59 -12.27
N SER A 13 13.19 9.49 -13.42
CA SER A 13 11.82 8.97 -13.57
C SER A 13 11.77 7.55 -14.14
N HIS A 14 12.89 6.83 -14.17
CA HIS A 14 12.99 5.51 -14.83
C HIS A 14 11.93 4.50 -14.36
N ALA A 15 11.63 4.44 -13.05
CA ALA A 15 10.62 3.52 -12.53
C ALA A 15 9.20 3.89 -12.97
N THR A 16 8.87 5.19 -12.99
CA THR A 16 7.57 5.67 -13.49
C THR A 16 7.45 5.42 -14.99
N GLN A 17 8.52 5.67 -15.75
CA GLN A 17 8.55 5.41 -17.18
C GLN A 17 8.35 3.92 -17.47
N ASP A 18 9.10 3.04 -16.80
CA ASP A 18 9.00 1.59 -16.96
C ASP A 18 7.59 1.06 -16.69
N LEU A 19 6.93 1.55 -15.63
CA LEU A 19 5.55 1.19 -15.31
C LEU A 19 4.58 1.60 -16.44
N TYR A 20 4.69 2.83 -16.93
CA TYR A 20 3.81 3.34 -17.98
C TYR A 20 4.01 2.61 -19.30
N GLU A 21 5.26 2.39 -19.70
CA GLU A 21 5.63 1.70 -20.93
C GLU A 21 5.22 0.23 -20.88
N SER A 22 5.41 -0.44 -19.73
CA SER A 22 4.97 -1.82 -19.52
C SER A 22 3.47 -1.98 -19.70
N ILE A 23 2.67 -1.10 -19.08
CA ILE A 23 1.22 -1.11 -19.24
C ILE A 23 0.82 -0.81 -20.69
N ALA A 24 1.44 0.19 -21.32
CA ALA A 24 1.16 0.55 -22.72
C ALA A 24 1.50 -0.57 -23.72
N ALA A 25 2.54 -1.35 -23.43
CA ALA A 25 2.94 -2.52 -24.22
C ALA A 25 2.08 -3.78 -23.97
N GLY A 26 1.13 -3.73 -23.03
CA GLY A 26 0.33 -4.88 -22.61
C GLY A 26 1.05 -5.85 -21.66
N ASN A 27 2.25 -5.49 -21.19
CA ASN A 27 3.03 -6.22 -20.19
C ASN A 27 2.58 -5.79 -18.80
N PHE A 28 1.35 -6.17 -18.43
CA PHE A 28 0.75 -5.72 -17.17
C PHE A 28 1.52 -6.23 -15.95
N PRO A 29 1.98 -5.33 -15.06
CA PRO A 29 2.58 -5.74 -13.80
C PRO A 29 1.57 -6.42 -12.89
N GLU A 30 1.99 -7.49 -12.23
CA GLU A 30 1.11 -8.32 -11.40
C GLU A 30 1.77 -8.72 -10.09
N TRP A 31 0.96 -8.75 -9.03
CA TRP A 31 1.38 -9.21 -7.71
C TRP A 31 0.39 -10.24 -7.19
N ARG A 32 0.90 -11.29 -6.56
CA ARG A 32 0.08 -12.23 -5.81
C ARG A 32 -0.02 -11.74 -4.37
N LEU A 33 -1.24 -11.63 -3.87
CA LEU A 33 -1.51 -11.24 -2.49
C LEU A 33 -1.42 -12.48 -1.60
N TYR A 34 -0.64 -12.37 -0.53
CA TYR A 34 -0.52 -13.36 0.52
C TYR A 34 -0.90 -12.77 1.87
N ILE A 35 -1.31 -13.62 2.81
CA ILE A 35 -1.48 -13.27 4.21
C ILE A 35 -0.71 -14.26 5.09
N GLN A 36 -0.29 -13.81 6.26
CA GLN A 36 0.12 -14.67 7.37
C GLN A 36 -0.96 -14.57 8.46
N THR A 37 -1.20 -15.66 9.18
CA THR A 37 -2.22 -15.74 10.21
C THR A 37 -1.63 -16.33 11.48
N ILE A 38 -1.89 -15.66 12.61
CA ILE A 38 -1.58 -16.13 13.96
C ILE A 38 -2.93 -16.17 14.69
N ASP A 39 -3.23 -17.29 15.37
CA ASP A 39 -4.38 -17.32 16.28
C ASP A 39 -4.09 -16.41 17.47
N TYR A 40 -5.08 -15.66 17.93
CA TYR A 40 -4.92 -14.73 19.04
C TYR A 40 -4.40 -15.42 20.30
N ASP A 41 -4.81 -16.67 20.54
CA ASP A 41 -4.38 -17.44 21.70
C ASP A 41 -2.89 -17.86 21.60
N ASP A 42 -2.32 -17.87 20.40
CA ASP A 42 -0.93 -18.26 20.13
C ASP A 42 0.05 -17.08 20.10
N GLN A 43 -0.41 -15.84 20.24
CA GLN A 43 0.42 -14.64 20.07
C GLN A 43 1.69 -14.60 20.97
N ASN A 44 1.65 -15.25 22.14
CA ASN A 44 2.76 -15.29 23.10
C ASN A 44 3.64 -16.53 22.96
N ASN A 45 3.39 -17.39 21.96
CA ASN A 45 4.10 -18.66 21.78
C ASN A 45 5.37 -18.53 20.91
N PHE A 46 5.74 -17.30 20.53
CA PHE A 46 6.88 -17.01 19.66
C PHE A 46 8.01 -16.34 20.43
N ASP A 47 9.24 -16.49 19.92
CA ASP A 47 10.43 -15.82 20.47
C ASP A 47 10.54 -14.33 20.07
N PHE A 48 9.48 -13.79 19.45
CA PHE A 48 9.35 -12.39 19.04
C PHE A 48 7.94 -11.89 19.37
N GLU A 49 7.80 -10.57 19.49
CA GLU A 49 6.51 -9.90 19.65
C GLU A 49 5.84 -9.74 18.27
N PRO A 50 4.69 -10.39 17.99
CA PRO A 50 4.06 -10.33 16.68
C PRO A 50 3.68 -8.92 16.22
N LEU A 51 3.46 -7.99 17.15
CA LEU A 51 3.10 -6.59 16.87
C LEU A 51 4.30 -5.64 16.78
N ASP A 52 5.53 -6.15 16.86
CA ASP A 52 6.74 -5.35 16.66
C ASP A 52 7.06 -5.17 15.17
N THR A 53 6.86 -3.96 14.66
CA THR A 53 7.13 -3.60 13.25
C THR A 53 8.59 -3.69 12.81
N THR A 54 9.53 -3.94 13.72
CA THR A 54 10.95 -4.11 13.40
C THR A 54 11.32 -5.56 13.07
N ILE A 55 10.40 -6.49 13.29
CA ILE A 55 10.61 -7.93 13.11
C ILE A 55 9.67 -8.46 12.02
N GLU A 56 10.20 -9.31 11.15
CA GLU A 56 9.41 -10.08 10.20
C GLU A 56 8.95 -11.40 10.82
N TRP A 57 7.75 -11.86 10.46
CA TRP A 57 7.27 -13.18 10.86
C TRP A 57 7.93 -14.24 9.98
N PRO A 58 8.73 -15.18 10.54
CA PRO A 58 9.45 -16.16 9.74
C PRO A 58 8.50 -17.04 8.92
N GLU A 59 8.72 -17.11 7.59
CA GLU A 59 7.83 -17.81 6.67
C GLU A 59 7.84 -19.35 6.84
N ASP A 60 8.88 -19.92 7.46
CA ASP A 60 8.98 -21.34 7.80
C ASP A 60 8.15 -21.71 9.04
N VAL A 61 7.85 -20.74 9.90
CA VAL A 61 7.01 -20.90 11.10
C VAL A 61 5.56 -20.51 10.79
N ILE A 62 5.36 -19.35 10.15
CA ILE A 62 4.05 -18.80 9.80
C ILE A 62 3.99 -18.65 8.28
N PRO A 63 3.53 -19.67 7.54
CA PRO A 63 3.63 -19.69 6.08
C PRO A 63 2.72 -18.66 5.41
N LEU A 64 3.21 -18.10 4.29
CA LEU A 64 2.43 -17.24 3.41
C LEU A 64 1.27 -18.01 2.74
N GLN A 65 0.04 -17.51 2.92
CA GLN A 65 -1.17 -18.08 2.35
C GLN A 65 -1.67 -17.23 1.18
N PRO A 66 -1.73 -17.75 -0.06
CA PRO A 66 -2.17 -16.97 -1.21
C PRO A 66 -3.68 -16.71 -1.15
N VAL A 67 -4.09 -15.45 -1.31
CA VAL A 67 -5.50 -15.04 -1.23
C VAL A 67 -6.00 -14.27 -2.45
N GLY A 68 -5.11 -13.82 -3.34
CA GLY A 68 -5.54 -13.07 -4.52
C GLY A 68 -4.42 -12.66 -5.47
N ARG A 69 -4.79 -11.84 -6.45
CA ARG A 69 -3.91 -11.29 -7.48
C ARG A 69 -4.33 -9.85 -7.80
N LEU A 70 -3.37 -8.94 -7.84
CA LEU A 70 -3.52 -7.56 -8.30
C LEU A 70 -2.84 -7.44 -9.66
N VAL A 71 -3.52 -6.83 -10.64
CA VAL A 71 -2.99 -6.57 -11.98
C VAL A 71 -3.20 -5.10 -12.30
N LEU A 72 -2.14 -4.39 -12.68
CA LEU A 72 -2.22 -3.01 -13.16
C LEU A 72 -2.31 -3.00 -14.67
N ASN A 73 -3.48 -2.65 -15.22
CA ASN A 73 -3.77 -2.81 -16.64
C ASN A 73 -4.16 -1.51 -17.37
N LYS A 74 -4.12 -0.35 -16.69
CA LYS A 74 -4.44 0.94 -17.29
C LYS A 74 -3.60 2.04 -16.63
N ASN A 75 -3.02 2.91 -17.45
CA ASN A 75 -2.40 4.17 -17.01
C ASN A 75 -3.46 5.23 -16.76
N ILE A 76 -3.15 6.17 -15.86
CA ILE A 76 -4.00 7.34 -15.60
C ILE A 76 -4.07 8.27 -16.83
N ASP A 77 -5.19 8.96 -16.98
CA ASP A 77 -5.43 9.90 -18.06
C ASP A 77 -4.90 11.31 -17.70
N ASN A 78 -4.89 11.65 -16.41
CA ASN A 78 -4.35 12.90 -15.89
C ASN A 78 -3.53 12.71 -14.60
N PHE A 79 -2.23 12.97 -14.68
CA PHE A 79 -1.31 12.80 -13.55
C PHE A 79 -1.73 13.57 -12.30
N PHE A 80 -2.07 14.85 -12.44
CA PHE A 80 -2.42 15.66 -11.28
C PHE A 80 -3.72 15.17 -10.62
N ALA A 81 -4.78 15.00 -11.40
CA ALA A 81 -6.10 14.66 -10.89
C ALA A 81 -6.19 13.24 -10.33
N GLU A 82 -5.40 12.29 -10.83
CA GLU A 82 -5.51 10.87 -10.48
C GLU A 82 -4.32 10.33 -9.68
N ASN A 83 -3.11 10.86 -9.82
CA ASN A 83 -1.96 10.47 -8.99
C ASN A 83 -1.75 11.46 -7.85
N GLU A 84 -1.64 12.75 -8.19
CA GLU A 84 -1.21 13.75 -7.22
C GLU A 84 -2.30 14.11 -6.21
N MET A 85 -3.57 14.00 -6.61
CA MET A 85 -4.73 14.21 -5.74
C MET A 85 -5.21 12.93 -5.02
N LEU A 86 -4.60 11.77 -5.29
CA LEU A 86 -4.92 10.51 -4.64
C LEU A 86 -4.53 10.55 -3.16
N ALA A 87 -5.38 10.03 -2.29
CA ALA A 87 -5.22 10.06 -0.85
C ALA A 87 -5.42 8.67 -0.23
N PHE A 88 -4.31 8.00 0.07
CA PHE A 88 -4.35 6.78 0.88
C PHE A 88 -4.54 7.12 2.37
N SER A 89 -5.15 6.18 3.10
CA SER A 89 -5.31 6.22 4.55
C SER A 89 -5.40 4.80 5.08
N MET A 90 -5.34 4.63 6.39
CA MET A 90 -5.54 3.31 7.01
C MET A 90 -7.03 2.94 7.19
N SER A 91 -7.93 3.49 6.38
CA SER A 91 -9.37 3.23 6.50
C SER A 91 -9.70 1.74 6.34
N LEU A 92 -10.56 1.23 7.22
CA LEU A 92 -10.91 -0.19 7.29
C LEU A 92 -12.27 -0.47 6.65
N VAL A 93 -12.46 -1.73 6.23
CA VAL A 93 -13.76 -2.30 5.84
C VAL A 93 -14.24 -3.28 6.92
N PRO A 94 -15.55 -3.55 7.03
CA PRO A 94 -16.06 -4.51 7.99
C PRO A 94 -15.35 -5.87 7.90
N GLY A 95 -14.95 -6.41 9.06
CA GLY A 95 -14.18 -7.65 9.15
C GLY A 95 -12.66 -7.46 9.30
N ILE A 96 -12.16 -6.23 9.21
CA ILE A 96 -10.75 -5.90 9.47
C ILE A 96 -10.68 -4.89 10.61
N HIS A 97 -9.77 -5.11 11.56
CA HIS A 97 -9.55 -4.27 12.73
C HIS A 97 -8.06 -3.98 12.92
N TYR A 98 -7.75 -2.89 13.63
CA TYR A 98 -6.37 -2.60 14.01
C TYR A 98 -5.93 -3.50 15.16
N SER A 99 -4.65 -3.89 15.14
CA SER A 99 -3.96 -4.44 16.29
C SER A 99 -3.44 -3.31 17.21
N ASP A 100 -2.87 -3.70 18.36
CA ASP A 100 -2.25 -2.76 19.30
C ASP A 100 -0.80 -2.36 18.92
N ASP A 101 -0.39 -2.62 17.68
CA ASP A 101 0.86 -2.10 17.11
C ASP A 101 0.89 -0.57 17.26
N LYS A 102 1.86 -0.07 18.03
CA LYS A 102 2.01 1.35 18.38
C LYS A 102 2.22 2.23 17.14
N MET A 103 2.93 1.73 16.13
CA MET A 103 3.16 2.45 14.87
C MET A 103 1.89 2.47 14.02
N LEU A 104 1.15 1.37 13.96
CA LEU A 104 -0.15 1.31 13.29
C LEU A 104 -1.14 2.30 13.92
N GLN A 105 -1.22 2.32 15.26
CA GLN A 105 -2.09 3.24 16.00
C GLN A 105 -1.78 4.70 15.66
N ALA A 106 -0.51 5.10 15.66
CA ALA A 106 -0.11 6.46 15.27
C ALA A 106 -0.46 6.79 13.80
N ARG A 107 -0.24 5.83 12.88
CA ARG A 107 -0.56 5.98 11.46
C ARG A 107 -2.05 6.14 11.21
N SER A 108 -2.92 5.48 11.97
CA SER A 108 -4.37 5.59 11.81
C SER A 108 -4.86 7.06 11.88
N PHE A 109 -4.21 7.88 12.71
CA PHE A 109 -4.45 9.31 12.81
C PHE A 109 -3.74 10.12 11.69
N ALA A 110 -2.44 9.88 11.51
CA ALA A 110 -1.56 10.76 10.75
C ALA A 110 -1.96 10.97 9.28
N TYR A 111 -2.47 9.93 8.61
CA TYR A 111 -2.84 10.03 7.20
C TYR A 111 -4.01 11.01 7.03
N ALA A 112 -5.08 10.87 7.80
CA ALA A 112 -6.23 11.74 7.65
C ALA A 112 -5.89 13.21 7.98
N ASP A 113 -5.01 13.45 8.95
CA ASP A 113 -4.54 14.79 9.29
C ASP A 113 -3.79 15.46 8.13
N THR A 114 -2.78 14.79 7.58
CA THR A 114 -2.00 15.37 6.46
C THR A 114 -2.86 15.64 5.22
N GLN A 115 -3.85 14.78 4.92
CA GLN A 115 -4.72 15.00 3.76
C GLN A 115 -5.61 16.23 3.89
N ARG A 116 -6.05 16.58 5.11
CA ARG A 116 -6.85 17.81 5.32
C ARG A 116 -6.04 19.06 5.02
N HIS A 117 -4.75 19.06 5.34
CA HIS A 117 -3.85 20.16 4.99
C HIS A 117 -3.53 20.17 3.50
N ARG A 118 -3.19 19.00 2.93
CA ARG A 118 -2.72 18.88 1.53
C ARG A 118 -3.82 19.10 0.49
N LEU A 119 -5.03 18.57 0.74
CA LEU A 119 -6.11 18.50 -0.24
C LEU A 119 -7.40 19.20 0.21
N GLY A 120 -7.45 19.68 1.46
CA GLY A 120 -8.64 20.26 2.08
C GLY A 120 -9.54 19.21 2.76
N PRO A 121 -10.54 19.65 3.55
CA PRO A 121 -11.33 18.77 4.40
C PRO A 121 -12.24 17.78 3.63
N ASN A 122 -12.59 18.10 2.39
CA ASN A 122 -13.50 17.29 1.55
C ASN A 122 -12.74 16.44 0.52
N TYR A 123 -11.48 16.10 0.76
CA TYR A 123 -10.64 15.35 -0.20
C TYR A 123 -11.22 13.99 -0.63
N LEU A 124 -12.08 13.39 0.18
CA LEU A 124 -12.79 12.15 -0.15
C LEU A 124 -13.86 12.33 -1.25
N GLN A 125 -14.28 13.56 -1.55
CA GLN A 125 -15.21 13.87 -2.66
C GLN A 125 -14.50 14.00 -4.00
N LEU A 126 -13.16 14.02 -4.04
CA LEU A 126 -12.41 14.05 -5.28
C LEU A 126 -12.69 12.76 -6.07
N PRO A 127 -12.87 12.81 -7.40
CA PRO A 127 -13.28 11.64 -8.19
C PRO A 127 -12.39 10.40 -8.01
N VAL A 128 -11.09 10.60 -7.77
CA VAL A 128 -10.11 9.52 -7.56
C VAL A 128 -10.21 8.88 -6.16
N ASN A 129 -10.68 9.63 -5.16
CA ASN A 129 -10.81 9.17 -3.77
C ASN A 129 -12.24 8.73 -3.42
N ALA A 130 -13.22 9.13 -4.23
CA ALA A 130 -14.63 8.82 -3.98
C ALA A 130 -14.89 7.31 -4.05
N PRO A 131 -15.57 6.73 -3.03
CA PRO A 131 -15.88 5.31 -3.05
C PRO A 131 -16.86 4.99 -4.18
N LYS A 132 -16.81 3.76 -4.67
CA LYS A 132 -17.72 3.28 -5.72
C LYS A 132 -19.08 2.80 -5.18
N CYS A 133 -19.22 2.69 -3.86
CA CYS A 133 -20.46 2.35 -3.18
C CYS A 133 -21.19 3.63 -2.68
N PRO A 134 -22.50 3.51 -2.35
CA PRO A 134 -23.24 4.60 -1.71
C PRO A 134 -22.57 5.03 -0.40
N HIS A 135 -22.50 6.34 -0.18
CA HIS A 135 -21.89 7.00 0.98
C HIS A 135 -22.64 8.29 1.32
#